data_AF-F9EQ22-F1
#
_entry.id   AF-F9EQ22-F1
#
_cell.length_a   1.000
_cell.length_b   1.000
_cell.length_c   1.000
_cell.angle_alpha   90.00
_cell.angle_beta   90.00
_cell.angle_gamma   90.00
#
_symmetry.space_group_name_H-M   'P 1'
#
loop_
_entity.id
_entity.type
_entity.pdbx_description
1 polymer ?
#
loop_
_entity_poly.entity_id
_entity_poly.type
_entity_poly.pdbx_seq_one_letter_code
_entity_poly.pdbx_strand_id
1 'polypeptide(L)'
;MIDVKFYMLVEGEDNLYLALYDTEKNLISSYSNLNQSKINNYIENLKNEEEFFISWEKEKKSEYLKLDKTLLEYLLEEEKFVNSDFERIIKKEIKNVPLLIRDNKEIEDRLDIYIEINDNLLTKKNVMDSYIYSQGVFYKIDIEKNTQFPLVDLFQKIDKYELESYGTLILKIIRI
;
A
#
# COMPACT_ATOMS: atom_id res chain seq x y z
N MET A 1 -28.02 9.38 -0.77
CA MET A 1 -26.57 9.54 -0.58
C MET A 1 -26.14 8.45 0.38
N ILE A 2 -25.23 7.58 -0.03
CA ILE A 2 -24.71 6.46 0.76
C ILE A 2 -23.75 7.04 1.80
N ASP A 3 -24.00 6.78 3.08
CA ASP A 3 -23.17 7.31 4.16
C ASP A 3 -21.98 6.39 4.44
N VAL A 4 -20.77 6.82 4.07
CA VAL A 4 -19.54 6.08 4.36
C VAL A 4 -19.13 6.33 5.81
N LYS A 5 -19.14 5.26 6.61
CA LYS A 5 -18.77 5.30 8.02
C LYS A 5 -17.33 4.89 8.26
N PHE A 6 -16.82 3.90 7.53
CA PHE A 6 -15.45 3.43 7.66
C PHE A 6 -14.81 3.24 6.28
N TYR A 7 -13.53 3.62 6.21
CA TYR A 7 -12.64 3.28 5.11
C TYR A 7 -11.72 2.19 5.65
N MET A 8 -11.93 0.94 5.24
CA MET A 8 -11.17 -0.19 5.75
C MET A 8 -10.04 -0.55 4.80
N LEU A 9 -8.82 -0.61 5.33
CA LEU A 9 -7.69 -1.17 4.61
C LEU A 9 -7.83 -2.69 4.53
N VAL A 10 -7.71 -3.24 3.33
CA VAL A 10 -7.74 -4.68 3.05
C VAL A 10 -6.39 -5.09 2.47
N GLU A 11 -5.72 -6.03 3.11
CA GLU A 11 -4.49 -6.64 2.58
C GLU A 11 -4.86 -7.70 1.53
N GLY A 12 -4.54 -7.45 0.26
CA GLY A 12 -4.65 -8.46 -0.79
C GLY A 12 -3.36 -9.26 -0.94
N GLU A 13 -3.36 -10.18 -1.91
CA GLU A 13 -2.17 -10.99 -2.22
C GLU A 13 -1.00 -10.12 -2.70
N ASP A 14 -1.29 -9.16 -3.58
CA ASP A 14 -0.26 -8.36 -4.28
C ASP A 14 -0.20 -6.89 -3.86
N ASN A 15 -1.29 -6.34 -3.31
CA ASN A 15 -1.43 -4.91 -3.04
C ASN A 15 -2.29 -4.65 -1.80
N LEU A 16 -2.29 -3.40 -1.36
CA LEU A 16 -3.25 -2.86 -0.41
C LEU A 16 -4.49 -2.34 -1.15
N TYR A 17 -5.66 -2.64 -0.60
CA TYR A 17 -6.95 -2.27 -1.15
C TYR A 17 -7.79 -1.52 -0.11
N LEU A 18 -8.85 -0.88 -0.57
CA LEU A 18 -9.80 -0.14 0.24
C LEU A 18 -11.20 -0.74 0.07
N ALA A 19 -11.85 -1.01 1.20
CA ALA A 19 -13.26 -1.36 1.29
C ALA A 19 -14.01 -0.26 2.05
N LEU A 20 -15.22 0.08 1.60
CA LEU A 20 -16.06 1.10 2.23
C LEU A 20 -17.16 0.41 3.00
N TYR A 21 -17.42 0.88 4.23
CA TYR A 21 -18.47 0.34 5.07
C TYR A 21 -19.42 1.42 5.55
N ASP A 22 -20.71 1.08 5.60
CA ASP A 22 -21.75 1.94 6.15
C ASP A 22 -21.79 1.87 7.69
N THR A 23 -22.76 2.57 8.29
CA THR A 23 -22.93 2.62 9.75
C THR A 23 -23.31 1.26 10.36
N GLU A 24 -23.91 0.38 9.58
CA GLU A 24 -24.28 -0.98 9.98
C GLU A 24 -23.16 -2.01 9.73
N LYS A 25 -21.98 -1.55 9.26
CA LYS A 25 -20.84 -2.38 8.85
C LYS A 25 -21.17 -3.29 7.67
N ASN A 26 -22.08 -2.88 6.80
CA ASN A 26 -22.27 -3.53 5.51
C ASN A 26 -21.25 -3.00 4.51
N LEU A 27 -20.72 -3.89 3.67
CA LEU A 27 -19.82 -3.54 2.57
C LEU A 27 -20.59 -2.72 1.53
N ILE A 28 -20.06 -1.54 1.20
CA ILE A 28 -20.57 -0.68 0.14
C ILE A 28 -19.94 -1.14 -1.18
N SER A 29 -20.75 -1.76 -2.04
CA SER A 29 -20.32 -2.27 -3.35
C SER A 29 -20.54 -1.28 -4.51
N SER A 30 -21.26 -0.18 -4.26
CA SER A 30 -21.48 0.89 -5.22
C SER A 30 -20.82 2.18 -4.73
N TYR A 31 -19.91 2.68 -5.56
CA TYR A 31 -19.18 3.92 -5.28
C TYR A 31 -19.89 5.17 -5.80
N SER A 32 -21.13 5.05 -6.28
CA SER A 32 -21.90 6.18 -6.79
C SER A 32 -22.78 6.78 -5.69
N ASN A 33 -22.92 8.11 -5.68
CA ASN A 33 -23.79 8.84 -4.74
C ASN A 33 -23.36 8.66 -3.27
N LEU A 34 -22.05 8.62 -3.01
CA LEU A 34 -21.46 8.63 -1.68
C LEU A 34 -21.67 9.99 -1.01
N ASN A 35 -21.58 10.02 0.32
CA ASN A 35 -21.62 11.27 1.07
C ASN A 35 -20.46 12.20 0.72
N GLN A 36 -20.75 13.49 0.51
CA GLN A 36 -19.74 14.42 0.03
C GLN A 36 -18.58 14.56 1.03
N SER A 37 -17.39 14.21 0.57
CA SER A 37 -16.14 14.40 1.29
C SER A 37 -14.99 14.44 0.27
N LYS A 38 -13.84 14.97 0.67
CA LYS A 38 -12.64 14.98 -0.19
C LYS A 38 -12.29 13.57 -0.69
N ILE A 39 -12.41 12.56 0.19
CA ILE A 39 -12.10 11.16 -0.10
C ILE A 39 -13.16 10.56 -1.02
N ASN A 40 -14.45 10.70 -0.69
CA ASN A 40 -15.54 10.10 -1.47
C ASN A 40 -15.65 10.70 -2.87
N ASN A 41 -15.44 12.02 -3.00
CA ASN A 41 -15.42 12.68 -4.30
C ASN A 41 -14.24 12.15 -5.15
N TYR A 42 -13.09 11.87 -4.53
CA TYR A 42 -11.95 11.27 -5.23
C TYR A 42 -12.25 9.84 -5.68
N ILE A 43 -12.84 9.01 -4.82
CA ILE A 43 -13.25 7.64 -5.12
C ILE A 43 -14.29 7.60 -6.25
N GLU A 44 -15.29 8.48 -6.20
CA GLU A 44 -16.29 8.63 -7.26
C GLU A 44 -15.65 8.97 -8.60
N ASN A 45 -14.74 9.95 -8.62
CA ASN A 45 -14.03 10.34 -9.84
C ASN A 45 -13.17 9.20 -10.40
N LEU A 46 -12.41 8.51 -9.55
CA LEU A 46 -11.62 7.34 -9.96
C LEU A 46 -12.49 6.26 -10.61
N LYS A 47 -13.65 5.96 -10.01
CA LYS A 47 -14.56 4.94 -10.54
C LYS A 47 -15.25 5.38 -11.83
N ASN A 48 -15.59 6.66 -11.96
CA ASN A 48 -16.12 7.20 -13.20
C ASN A 48 -15.09 7.16 -14.33
N GLU A 49 -13.82 7.46 -14.04
CA GLU A 49 -12.71 7.32 -14.99
C GLU A 49 -12.51 5.85 -15.39
N GLU A 50 -12.42 4.94 -14.41
CA GLU A 50 -12.36 3.50 -14.68
C GLU A 50 -13.53 3.05 -15.58
N GLU A 51 -14.77 3.41 -15.27
CA GLU A 51 -15.93 3.04 -16.10
C GLU A 51 -15.89 3.65 -17.51
N PHE A 52 -15.30 4.84 -17.67
CA PHE A 52 -15.07 5.45 -18.97
C PHE A 52 -14.04 4.66 -19.81
N PHE A 53 -12.93 4.22 -19.21
CA PHE A 53 -11.88 3.47 -19.89
C PHE A 53 -12.18 1.97 -20.05
N ILE A 54 -12.90 1.34 -19.10
CA ILE A 54 -13.34 -0.08 -19.11
C ILE A 54 -14.36 -0.36 -20.22
N SER A 55 -14.87 0.65 -20.92
CA SER A 55 -15.62 0.45 -22.16
C SER A 55 -14.84 -0.31 -23.26
N TRP A 56 -13.53 -0.53 -23.09
CA TRP A 56 -12.67 -1.24 -24.06
C TRP A 56 -12.10 -2.60 -23.59
N GLU A 57 -11.93 -2.90 -22.29
CA GLU A 57 -11.45 -4.22 -21.82
C GLU A 57 -12.14 -4.66 -20.51
N LYS A 58 -12.73 -5.87 -20.52
CA LYS A 58 -13.47 -6.47 -19.39
C LYS A 58 -12.52 -7.16 -18.42
N GLU A 59 -11.95 -6.42 -17.47
CA GLU A 59 -11.46 -7.05 -16.23
C GLU A 59 -12.56 -7.06 -15.16
N LYS A 60 -12.58 -8.14 -14.36
CA LYS A 60 -13.57 -8.34 -13.29
C LYS A 60 -13.56 -7.13 -12.36
N LYS A 61 -14.73 -6.52 -12.14
CA LYS A 61 -14.92 -5.49 -11.11
C LYS A 61 -14.52 -6.08 -9.76
N SER A 62 -13.34 -5.71 -9.26
CA SER A 62 -12.95 -5.97 -7.88
C SER A 62 -13.91 -5.20 -6.97
N GLU A 63 -14.46 -5.87 -5.96
CA GLU A 63 -15.28 -5.21 -4.92
C GLU A 63 -14.46 -4.18 -4.15
N TYR A 64 -13.14 -4.35 -4.08
CA TYR A 64 -12.22 -3.44 -3.41
C TYR A 64 -11.52 -2.51 -4.38
N LEU A 65 -11.34 -1.26 -3.97
CA LEU A 65 -10.60 -0.25 -4.70
C LEU A 65 -9.10 -0.44 -4.45
N LYS A 66 -8.29 -0.54 -5.50
CA LYS A 66 -6.84 -0.56 -5.34
C LYS A 66 -6.39 0.78 -4.75
N LEU A 67 -5.63 0.73 -3.66
CA LEU A 67 -5.18 1.93 -3.00
C LEU A 67 -4.06 2.58 -3.82
N ASP A 68 -4.18 3.87 -4.09
CA ASP A 68 -3.11 4.69 -4.67
C ASP A 68 -2.54 5.67 -3.63
N LYS A 69 -1.43 6.32 -3.99
CA LYS A 69 -0.72 7.29 -3.12
C LYS A 69 -1.62 8.45 -2.68
N THR A 70 -2.34 9.06 -3.62
CA THR A 70 -3.17 10.24 -3.35
C THR A 70 -4.30 9.89 -2.40
N LEU A 71 -4.96 8.75 -2.64
CA LEU A 71 -6.01 8.26 -1.78
C LEU A 71 -5.48 7.92 -0.38
N LEU A 72 -4.32 7.24 -0.29
CA LEU A 72 -3.67 6.96 0.99
C LEU A 72 -3.37 8.25 1.77
N GLU A 73 -2.85 9.29 1.11
CA GLU A 73 -2.57 10.57 1.77
C GLU A 73 -3.83 11.21 2.36
N TYR A 74 -4.98 11.14 1.68
CA TYR A 74 -6.24 11.62 2.23
C TYR A 74 -6.75 10.75 3.38
N LEU A 75 -6.60 9.43 3.28
CA LEU A 75 -7.05 8.48 4.31
C LEU A 75 -6.24 8.57 5.60
N LEU A 76 -4.93 8.84 5.53
CA LEU A 76 -4.07 8.96 6.71
C LEU A 76 -4.44 10.16 7.61
N GLU A 77 -5.20 11.12 7.08
CA GLU A 77 -5.74 12.27 7.83
C GLU A 77 -7.14 12.01 8.40
N GLU A 78 -7.77 10.89 8.06
CA GLU A 78 -9.16 10.55 8.38
C GLU A 78 -9.26 9.61 9.59
N GLU A 79 -10.12 9.94 10.55
CA GLU A 79 -10.30 9.13 11.77
C GLU A 79 -11.03 7.82 11.50
N LYS A 80 -11.83 7.79 10.44
CA LYS A 80 -12.60 6.64 9.97
C LYS A 80 -11.76 5.64 9.15
N PHE A 81 -10.47 5.89 8.97
CA PHE A 81 -9.57 4.96 8.29
C PHE A 81 -9.10 3.87 9.27
N VAL A 82 -9.47 2.62 8.99
CA VAL A 82 -9.37 1.51 9.95
C VAL A 82 -8.80 0.23 9.34
N ASN A 83 -8.25 -0.65 10.20
CA ASN A 83 -7.84 -1.99 9.84
C ASN A 83 -9.04 -2.97 9.84
N SER A 84 -8.78 -4.27 9.61
CA SER A 84 -9.78 -5.35 9.65
C SER A 84 -10.53 -5.46 10.97
N ASP A 85 -9.91 -5.06 12.07
CA ASP A 85 -10.49 -5.09 13.42
C ASP A 85 -11.28 -3.80 13.76
N PHE A 86 -11.47 -2.91 12.77
CA PHE A 86 -12.08 -1.58 12.93
C PHE A 86 -11.29 -0.65 13.86
N GLU A 87 -10.00 -0.91 14.06
CA GLU A 87 -9.12 -0.04 14.81
C GLU A 87 -8.52 1.02 13.88
N ARG A 88 -8.39 2.25 14.40
CA ARG A 88 -7.85 3.37 13.63
C ARG A 88 -6.43 3.09 13.16
N ILE A 89 -6.21 3.24 11.86
CA ILE A 89 -4.88 3.23 11.28
C ILE A 89 -4.18 4.55 11.57
N ILE A 90 -2.92 4.48 11.98
CA ILE A 90 -2.12 5.66 12.30
C ILE A 90 -0.88 5.77 11.42
N LYS A 91 -0.40 7.00 11.27
CA LYS A 91 0.86 7.31 10.60
C LYS A 91 1.98 7.49 11.61
N LYS A 92 3.14 6.92 11.34
CA LYS A 92 4.41 7.20 12.06
C LYS A 92 5.51 7.49 11.06
N GLU A 93 6.47 8.32 11.46
CA GLU A 93 7.70 8.52 10.70
C GLU A 93 8.82 7.70 11.33
N ILE A 94 9.60 6.99 10.50
CA ILE A 94 10.78 6.26 10.93
C ILE A 94 11.98 6.67 10.09
N LYS A 95 13.13 6.81 10.75
CA LYS A 95 14.37 7.21 10.08
C LYS A 95 15.13 6.02 9.53
N ASN A 96 15.14 4.93 10.30
CA ASN A 96 15.90 3.73 9.98
C ASN A 96 14.94 2.55 9.94
N VAL A 97 15.10 1.70 8.93
CA VAL A 97 14.37 0.45 8.82
C VAL A 97 15.37 -0.68 8.53
N PRO A 98 15.38 -1.77 9.31
CA PRO A 98 16.21 -2.92 9.01
C PRO A 98 15.80 -3.57 7.68
N LEU A 99 16.78 -3.70 6.79
CA LEU A 99 16.66 -4.52 5.59
C LEU A 99 17.32 -5.87 5.87
N LEU A 100 16.62 -6.94 5.53
CA LEU A 100 17.05 -8.29 5.80
C LEU A 100 17.09 -9.10 4.52
N ILE A 101 18.26 -9.63 4.22
CA ILE A 101 18.54 -10.41 3.02
C ILE A 101 18.92 -11.82 3.47
N ARG A 102 18.27 -12.83 2.89
CA ARG A 102 18.41 -14.23 3.29
C ARG A 102 18.46 -15.13 2.07
N ASP A 103 19.09 -16.29 2.20
CA ASP A 103 19.02 -17.31 1.15
C ASP A 103 17.57 -17.72 0.89
N ASN A 104 17.19 -17.73 -0.39
CA ASN A 104 15.88 -18.20 -0.81
C ASN A 104 15.80 -19.71 -0.57
N LYS A 105 14.70 -20.17 0.04
CA LYS A 105 14.54 -21.58 0.44
C LYS A 105 14.31 -22.53 -0.74
N GLU A 106 13.84 -22.01 -1.87
CA GLU A 106 13.43 -22.80 -3.02
C GLU A 106 14.48 -22.78 -4.14
N ILE A 107 15.23 -21.68 -4.25
CA ILE A 107 16.19 -21.44 -5.32
C ILE A 107 17.54 -21.09 -4.70
N GLU A 108 18.49 -22.02 -4.79
CA GLU A 108 19.79 -21.97 -4.12
C GLU A 108 20.57 -20.68 -4.43
N ASP A 109 20.54 -20.21 -5.66
CA ASP A 109 21.28 -19.01 -6.09
C ASP A 109 20.53 -17.70 -5.86
N ARG A 110 19.36 -17.70 -5.20
CA ARG A 110 18.56 -16.50 -4.98
C ARG A 110 18.57 -16.02 -3.53
N LEU A 111 18.31 -14.73 -3.39
CA LEU A 111 18.13 -14.05 -2.12
C LEU A 111 16.71 -13.52 -1.99
N ASP A 112 16.12 -13.74 -0.82
CA ASP A 112 14.87 -13.13 -0.38
C ASP A 112 15.16 -11.86 0.42
N ILE A 113 14.34 -10.83 0.19
CA ILE A 113 14.49 -9.51 0.78
C ILE A 113 13.25 -9.19 1.58
N TYR A 114 13.47 -8.76 2.82
CA TYR A 114 12.43 -8.36 3.74
C TYR A 114 12.79 -7.02 4.37
N ILE A 115 11.76 -6.26 4.71
CA ILE A 115 11.88 -5.16 5.64
C ILE A 115 11.32 -5.61 6.98
N GLU A 116 12.03 -5.35 8.08
CA GLU A 116 11.58 -5.75 9.41
C GLU A 116 11.05 -4.54 10.20
N ILE A 117 9.80 -4.61 10.66
CA ILE A 117 9.21 -3.60 11.55
C ILE A 117 8.41 -4.29 12.66
N ASN A 118 8.76 -4.00 13.92
CA ASN A 118 8.17 -4.62 15.12
C ASN A 118 8.13 -6.15 15.01
N ASP A 119 9.25 -6.78 14.67
CA ASP A 119 9.39 -8.23 14.49
C ASP A 119 8.58 -8.84 13.34
N ASN A 120 7.92 -8.02 12.50
CA ASN A 120 7.23 -8.49 11.29
C ASN A 120 8.12 -8.36 10.07
N LEU A 121 8.21 -9.45 9.30
CA LEU A 121 8.88 -9.46 8.00
C LEU A 121 7.90 -9.04 6.91
N LEU A 122 8.15 -7.88 6.35
CA LEU A 122 7.31 -7.23 5.36
C LEU A 122 7.90 -7.44 3.99
N THR A 123 7.02 -7.62 3.00
CA THR A 123 7.40 -7.83 1.60
C THR A 123 6.82 -6.71 0.74
N LYS A 124 7.00 -6.83 -0.58
CA LYS A 124 6.49 -5.89 -1.58
C LYS A 124 5.03 -5.46 -1.36
N LYS A 125 4.15 -6.38 -0.96
CA LYS A 125 2.71 -6.11 -0.80
C LYS A 125 2.40 -5.10 0.32
N ASN A 126 3.32 -4.94 1.28
CA ASN A 126 3.17 -4.03 2.40
C ASN A 126 3.54 -2.59 2.03
N VAL A 127 4.10 -2.36 0.84
CA VAL A 127 4.67 -1.08 0.44
C VAL A 127 3.69 -0.31 -0.45
N MET A 128 3.49 0.96 -0.13
CA MET A 128 2.73 1.91 -0.93
C MET A 128 3.53 3.20 -1.08
N ASP A 129 4.09 3.44 -2.26
CA ASP A 129 4.96 4.59 -2.53
C ASP A 129 6.12 4.70 -1.50
N SER A 130 6.08 5.69 -0.61
CA SER A 130 7.07 5.94 0.45
C SER A 130 6.61 5.45 1.83
N TYR A 131 5.53 4.67 1.88
CA TYR A 131 4.96 4.12 3.10
C TYR A 131 5.08 2.61 3.15
N ILE A 132 5.25 2.08 4.36
CA ILE A 132 5.16 0.66 4.67
C ILE A 132 4.05 0.44 5.69
N TYR A 133 3.11 -0.45 5.38
CA TYR A 133 2.06 -0.86 6.30
C TYR A 133 2.49 -2.06 7.15
N SER A 134 2.33 -1.95 8.47
CA SER A 134 2.47 -3.06 9.41
C SER A 134 1.59 -2.85 10.63
N GLN A 135 0.77 -3.85 10.96
CA GLN A 135 -0.03 -3.92 12.20
C GLN A 135 -0.80 -2.62 12.53
N GLY A 136 -1.60 -2.12 11.59
CA GLY A 136 -2.41 -0.91 11.80
C GLY A 136 -1.62 0.41 11.75
N VAL A 137 -0.35 0.38 11.35
CA VAL A 137 0.49 1.57 11.25
C VAL A 137 1.08 1.69 9.84
N PHE A 138 0.92 2.87 9.23
CA PHE A 138 1.72 3.26 8.07
C PHE A 138 2.97 4.01 8.53
N TYR A 139 4.11 3.41 8.24
CA TYR A 139 5.44 3.96 8.47
C TYR A 139 5.88 4.72 7.23
N LYS A 140 6.00 6.03 7.34
CA LYS A 140 6.60 6.86 6.29
C LYS A 140 8.12 6.73 6.39
N ILE A 141 8.73 6.34 5.28
CA ILE A 141 10.18 6.27 5.12
C ILE A 141 10.63 7.51 4.37
N ASP A 142 11.66 8.16 4.89
CA ASP A 142 12.28 9.31 4.22
C ASP A 142 13.19 8.78 3.10
N ILE A 143 12.70 8.85 1.87
CA ILE A 143 13.40 8.46 0.65
C ILE A 143 13.85 9.74 -0.03
N GLU A 144 15.06 9.75 -0.59
CA GLU A 144 15.50 10.91 -1.37
C GLU A 144 14.52 11.18 -2.52
N LYS A 145 13.87 12.34 -2.51
CA LYS A 145 12.82 12.73 -3.48
C LYS A 145 13.26 12.74 -4.95
N ASN A 146 14.54 12.53 -5.23
CA ASN A 146 15.15 12.63 -6.55
C ASN A 146 15.66 11.29 -7.09
N THR A 147 15.27 10.18 -6.48
CA THR A 147 15.66 8.85 -6.96
C THR A 147 14.70 8.42 -8.06
N GLN A 148 15.23 7.82 -9.12
CA GLN A 148 14.42 7.13 -10.13
C GLN A 148 13.84 5.79 -9.59
N PHE A 149 14.09 5.48 -8.31
CA PHE A 149 13.88 4.17 -7.71
C PHE A 149 12.91 4.30 -6.51
N PRO A 150 11.63 3.94 -6.66
CA PRO A 150 10.69 3.85 -5.54
C PRO A 150 11.09 2.76 -4.52
N LEU A 151 10.56 2.86 -3.29
CA LEU A 151 10.83 1.91 -2.21
C LEU A 151 10.55 0.45 -2.59
N VAL A 152 9.52 0.25 -3.41
CA VAL A 152 9.09 -1.06 -3.89
C VAL A 152 10.20 -1.79 -4.66
N ASP A 153 11.15 -1.05 -5.24
CA ASP A 153 12.28 -1.59 -5.98
C ASP A 153 13.32 -2.26 -5.07
N LEU A 154 13.22 -2.09 -3.74
CA LEU A 154 14.03 -2.88 -2.82
C LEU A 154 13.67 -4.37 -2.87
N PHE A 155 12.43 -4.73 -3.23
CA PHE A 155 11.94 -6.11 -3.21
C PHE A 155 12.16 -6.85 -4.54
N GLN A 156 13.29 -6.59 -5.19
CA GLN A 156 13.67 -7.29 -6.41
C GLN A 156 14.04 -8.75 -6.14
N LYS A 157 13.94 -9.59 -7.16
CA LYS A 157 14.53 -10.93 -7.12
C LYS A 157 15.99 -10.79 -7.46
N ILE A 158 16.86 -11.24 -6.56
CA ILE A 158 18.30 -10.99 -6.67
C ILE A 158 19.03 -12.31 -6.60
N ASP A 159 19.91 -12.54 -7.57
CA ASP A 159 20.82 -13.66 -7.52
C ASP A 159 21.97 -13.35 -6.57
N LYS A 160 22.51 -14.36 -5.88
CA LYS A 160 23.57 -14.21 -4.86
C LYS A 160 24.79 -13.44 -5.39
N TYR A 161 25.09 -13.59 -6.67
CA TYR A 161 26.21 -12.94 -7.36
C TYR A 161 25.98 -11.44 -7.62
N GLU A 162 24.76 -10.93 -7.46
CA GLU A 162 24.38 -9.53 -7.70
C GLU A 162 24.24 -8.71 -6.40
N LEU A 163 24.58 -9.28 -5.25
CA LEU A 163 24.41 -8.64 -3.95
C LEU A 163 25.13 -7.28 -3.85
N GLU A 164 26.31 -7.14 -4.46
CA GLU A 164 27.05 -5.87 -4.49
C GLU A 164 26.32 -4.79 -5.31
N SER A 165 25.78 -5.16 -6.48
CA SER A 165 24.96 -4.29 -7.32
C SER A 165 23.70 -3.85 -6.58
N TYR A 166 23.09 -4.76 -5.84
CA TYR A 166 21.94 -4.45 -5.00
C TYR A 166 22.28 -3.51 -3.84
N GLY A 167 23.42 -3.71 -3.17
CA GLY A 167 23.93 -2.77 -2.18
C GLY A 167 24.02 -1.34 -2.71
N THR A 168 24.46 -1.19 -3.96
CA THR A 168 24.50 0.11 -4.65
C THR A 168 23.11 0.70 -4.89
N LEU A 169 22.11 -0.13 -5.22
CA LEU A 169 20.71 0.31 -5.36
C LEU A 169 20.15 0.82 -4.04
N ILE A 170 20.39 0.10 -2.93
CA ILE A 170 19.93 0.50 -1.59
C ILE A 170 20.47 1.89 -1.24
N LEU A 171 21.77 2.12 -1.46
CA LEU A 171 22.41 3.41 -1.20
C LEU A 171 21.83 4.56 -2.05
N LYS A 172 21.29 4.24 -3.23
CA LYS A 172 20.59 5.24 -4.05
C LYS A 172 19.20 5.54 -3.53
N ILE A 173 18.51 4.57 -2.91
CA ILE A 173 17.14 4.73 -2.42
C ILE A 173 17.11 5.35 -1.02
N ILE A 174 17.99 4.90 -0.12
CA ILE A 174 17.98 5.25 1.30
C ILE A 174 19.18 6.12 1.63
N ARG A 175 18.94 7.25 2.31
CA ARG A 175 19.99 8.07 2.89
C ARG A 175 20.55 7.37 4.15
N ILE A 176 21.78 6.85 4.09
CA ILE A 176 22.53 6.31 5.24
C ILE A 176 23.32 7.42 5.92
#